data_AF-A0AAD7H2X7-F1
#
_entry.id   AF-A0AAD7H2X7-F1
#
_cell.length_a   1.000
_cell.length_b   1.000
_cell.length_c   1.000
_cell.angle_alpha   90.00
_cell.angle_beta   90.00
_cell.angle_gamma   90.00
#
_symmetry.space_group_name_H-M   'P 1'
#
loop_
_entity.id
_entity.type
_entity.pdbx_description
1 polymer ?
#
loop_
_entity_poly.entity_id
_entity_poly.type
_entity_poly.pdbx_seq_one_letter_code
_entity_poly.pdbx_strand_id
1 'polypeptide(L)'
;LLQTMEGQIPANHINGHGPDCQTIWQAMYFACQVHFHRETVEVIWAFLNTLGSSTRQMTRAARHDVIDFVIHAWNTSKILRQGAFRPL
;
A
#
# COMPACT_ATOMS: atom_id res chain seq x y z
N LEU A 1 -3.29 7.96 -17.03
CA LEU A 1 -2.97 7.19 -15.81
C LEU A 1 -2.48 8.08 -14.69
N LEU A 2 -1.35 8.79 -14.83
CA LEU A 2 -0.90 9.73 -13.78
C LEU A 2 -1.78 10.98 -13.63
N GLN A 3 -2.43 11.44 -14.71
CA GLN A 3 -3.30 12.63 -14.71
C GLN A 3 -4.65 12.43 -13.98
N THR A 4 -4.99 11.20 -13.59
CA THR A 4 -6.25 10.85 -12.92
C THR A 4 -6.03 10.36 -11.49
N MET A 5 -4.78 10.38 -11.00
CA MET A 5 -4.48 9.96 -9.63
C MET A 5 -4.65 11.14 -8.68
N GLU A 6 -5.59 11.00 -7.75
CA GLU A 6 -5.69 11.89 -6.61
C GLU A 6 -4.54 11.57 -5.64
N GLY A 7 -3.72 12.57 -5.34
CA GLY A 7 -2.64 12.44 -4.35
C GLY A 7 -3.21 12.43 -2.94
N GLN A 8 -2.64 11.60 -2.06
CA GLN A 8 -2.96 11.60 -0.63
C GLN A 8 -1.65 11.71 0.16
N ILE A 9 -1.68 12.41 1.30
CA ILE A 9 -0.54 12.44 2.21
C ILE A 9 -0.64 11.20 3.14
N PRO A 10 0.42 10.39 3.30
CA PRO A 10 0.38 9.23 4.19
C PRO A 10 -0.04 9.61 5.62
N ALA A 11 -0.85 8.74 6.26
CA ALA A 11 -1.47 9.03 7.55
C ALA A 11 -0.50 9.39 8.69
N ASN A 12 0.75 8.89 8.64
CA ASN A 12 1.78 9.32 9.58
C ASN A 12 2.40 10.68 9.20
N HIS A 13 2.68 10.88 7.91
CA HIS A 13 3.36 12.08 7.42
C HIS A 13 2.49 13.33 7.54
N ILE A 14 1.16 13.20 7.39
CA ILE A 14 0.23 14.32 7.44
C ILE A 14 0.19 15.03 8.80
N ASN A 15 0.56 14.34 9.88
CA ASN A 15 0.63 14.92 11.22
C ASN A 15 1.72 16.00 11.33
N GLY A 16 2.69 16.02 10.40
CA GLY A 16 3.70 17.07 10.30
C GLY A 16 3.26 18.30 9.49
N HIS A 17 2.06 18.28 8.90
CA HIS A 17 1.53 19.40 8.10
C HIS A 17 0.54 20.26 8.90
N GLY A 18 0.26 21.46 8.39
CA GLY A 18 -0.71 22.38 8.99
C GLY A 18 -2.17 21.93 8.85
N PRO A 19 -3.12 22.60 9.53
CA PRO A 19 -4.53 22.20 9.58
C PRO A 19 -5.20 22.11 8.21
N ASP A 20 -4.84 23.01 7.28
CA ASP A 20 -5.40 23.04 5.93
C ASP A 20 -5.02 21.77 5.16
N CYS A 21 -3.74 21.39 5.21
CA CYS A 21 -3.25 20.16 4.58
C CYS A 21 -3.85 18.91 5.23
N GLN A 22 -3.99 18.90 6.56
CA GLN A 22 -4.64 17.82 7.28
C GLN A 22 -6.14 17.71 6.95
N THR A 23 -6.79 18.77 6.51
CA THR A 23 -8.21 18.72 6.13
C THR A 23 -8.38 18.27 4.68
N ILE A 24 -7.49 18.70 3.78
CA ILE A 24 -7.60 18.44 2.33
C ILE A 24 -7.04 17.06 1.96
N TRP A 25 -5.91 16.66 2.55
CA TRP A 25 -5.12 15.52 2.06
C TRP A 25 -5.16 14.28 2.97
N GLN A 26 -6.04 14.28 3.96
CA GLN A 26 -6.18 13.19 4.91
C GLN A 26 -6.84 11.98 4.28
N ALA A 27 -6.19 10.83 4.44
CA ALA A 27 -6.61 9.56 3.86
C ALA A 27 -8.07 9.17 4.19
N MET A 28 -8.60 9.64 5.33
CA MET A 28 -9.98 9.32 5.74
C MET A 28 -11.06 9.97 4.87
N TYR A 29 -10.73 11.00 4.09
CA TYR A 29 -11.68 11.72 3.26
C TYR A 29 -11.72 11.22 1.81
N PHE A 30 -10.80 10.33 1.42
CA PHE A 30 -10.74 9.78 0.08
C PHE A 30 -11.48 8.45 0.01
N ALA A 31 -12.43 8.35 -0.92
CA ALA A 31 -13.16 7.12 -1.17
C ALA A 31 -12.20 6.02 -1.66
N CYS A 32 -12.44 4.78 -1.22
CA CYS A 32 -11.67 3.60 -1.63
C CYS A 32 -10.16 3.66 -1.30
N GLN A 33 -9.72 4.55 -0.41
CA GLN A 33 -8.37 4.52 0.14
C GLN A 33 -8.29 3.53 1.32
N VAL A 34 -7.13 2.89 1.46
CA VAL A 34 -6.90 1.87 2.48
C VAL A 34 -6.83 2.52 3.87
N HIS A 35 -7.48 1.91 4.86
CA HIS A 35 -7.39 2.35 6.25
C HIS A 35 -5.96 2.10 6.79
N PHE A 36 -5.23 3.17 7.10
CA PHE A 36 -3.87 3.10 7.61
C PHE A 36 -3.87 2.74 9.10
N HIS A 37 -3.15 1.67 9.49
CA HIS A 37 -2.89 1.44 10.92
C HIS A 37 -1.59 2.13 11.31
N ARG A 38 -1.72 3.38 11.81
CA ARG A 38 -0.63 4.22 12.32
C ARG A 38 0.46 4.52 11.28
N GLU A 39 1.46 3.66 11.13
CA GLU A 39 2.67 3.92 10.34
C GLU A 39 2.70 3.23 8.97
N THR A 40 1.93 2.16 8.79
CA THR A 40 1.93 1.37 7.54
C THR A 40 0.51 1.24 6.97
N VAL A 41 0.41 1.41 5.65
CA VAL A 41 -0.84 1.24 4.87
C VAL A 41 -1.42 -0.15 5.10
N GLU A 42 -0.56 -1.17 5.26
CA GLU A 42 -0.96 -2.57 5.36
C GLU A 42 0.09 -3.44 6.09
N VAL A 43 -0.43 -4.43 6.81
CA VAL A 43 0.27 -5.45 7.59
C VAL A 43 0.93 -6.48 6.65
N ILE A 44 1.99 -6.08 5.94
CA ILE A 44 2.64 -6.96 4.94
C ILE A 44 3.16 -8.27 5.57
N TRP A 45 3.48 -8.26 6.87
CA TRP A 45 3.91 -9.44 7.58
C TRP A 45 2.85 -10.55 7.61
N ALA A 46 1.56 -10.23 7.70
CA ALA A 46 0.51 -11.26 7.67
C ALA A 46 0.47 -11.99 6.33
N PHE A 47 0.70 -11.27 5.24
CA PHE A 47 0.82 -11.85 3.90
C PHE A 47 2.14 -12.63 3.73
N LEU A 48 3.27 -12.05 4.17
CA LEU A 48 4.59 -12.69 4.08
C LEU A 48 4.71 -13.94 4.96
N ASN A 49 3.96 -14.03 6.06
CA ASN A 49 3.94 -15.22 6.93
C ASN A 49 3.48 -16.46 6.16
N THR A 50 2.47 -16.32 5.29
CA THR A 50 2.00 -17.41 4.43
C THR A 50 3.00 -17.73 3.32
N LEU A 51 3.70 -16.73 2.77
CA LEU A 51 4.76 -16.93 1.78
C LEU A 51 6.00 -17.62 2.39
N GLY A 52 6.24 -17.42 3.68
CA GLY A 52 7.39 -17.96 4.40
C GLY A 52 7.45 -19.49 4.39
N SER A 53 6.32 -20.18 4.46
CA SER A 53 6.28 -21.65 4.38
C SER A 53 6.66 -22.14 2.98
N SER A 54 6.12 -21.52 1.94
CA SER A 54 6.35 -21.89 0.52
C SER A 54 7.76 -21.59 0.03
N THR A 55 8.40 -20.55 0.57
CA THR A 55 9.76 -20.15 0.18
C THR A 55 10.86 -20.82 1.01
N ARG A 56 10.50 -21.58 2.05
CA ARG A 56 11.45 -22.18 3.00
C ARG A 56 12.39 -23.21 2.36
N GLN A 57 11.94 -23.91 1.33
CA GLN A 57 12.71 -24.93 0.62
C GLN A 57 13.47 -24.38 -0.60
N MET A 58 13.30 -23.10 -0.93
CA MET A 58 13.99 -22.48 -2.05
C MET A 58 15.45 -22.19 -1.70
N THR A 59 16.32 -22.18 -2.70
CA THR A 59 17.69 -21.68 -2.55
C THR A 59 17.67 -20.20 -2.19
N ARG A 60 18.74 -19.69 -1.55
CA ARG A 60 18.80 -18.31 -1.06
C ARG A 60 18.47 -17.27 -2.14
N ALA A 61 19.03 -17.43 -3.35
CA ALA A 61 18.79 -16.54 -4.47
C ALA A 61 17.33 -16.60 -4.93
N ALA A 62 16.82 -17.80 -5.20
CA ALA A 62 15.44 -17.98 -5.64
C ALA A 62 14.41 -17.48 -4.61
N ARG A 63 14.69 -17.66 -3.32
CA ARG A 63 13.86 -17.11 -2.24
C ARG A 63 13.79 -15.59 -2.29
N HIS A 64 14.93 -14.93 -2.51
CA HIS A 64 14.99 -13.47 -2.58
C HIS A 64 14.19 -12.96 -3.78
N ASP A 65 14.41 -13.53 -4.96
CA ASP A 65 13.71 -13.14 -6.19
C ASP A 65 12.18 -13.32 -6.08
N VAL A 66 11.73 -14.41 -5.44
CA VAL A 66 10.30 -14.64 -5.21
C VAL A 66 9.72 -13.61 -4.24
N ILE A 67 10.43 -13.29 -3.17
CA ILE A 67 9.98 -12.26 -2.21
C ILE A 67 9.87 -10.91 -2.92
N ASP A 68 10.88 -10.52 -3.70
CA ASP A 68 10.88 -9.27 -4.46
C ASP A 68 9.72 -9.21 -5.46
N PHE A 69 9.52 -10.28 -6.23
CA PHE A 69 8.43 -10.37 -7.21
C PHE A 69 7.06 -10.20 -6.53
N VAL A 70 6.85 -10.89 -5.41
CA VAL A 70 5.56 -10.87 -4.73
C VAL A 70 5.30 -9.50 -4.07
N ILE A 71 6.31 -8.88 -3.46
CA ILE A 71 6.19 -7.52 -2.91
C ILE A 71 5.91 -6.52 -4.03
N HIS A 72 6.56 -6.67 -5.18
CA HIS A 72 6.31 -5.84 -6.34
C HIS A 72 4.88 -5.98 -6.85
N ALA A 73 4.39 -7.22 -7.01
CA ALA A 73 3.00 -7.49 -7.40
C ALA A 73 1.99 -6.90 -6.39
N TRP A 74 2.28 -7.02 -5.10
CA TRP A 74 1.47 -6.45 -4.03
C TRP A 74 1.38 -4.92 -4.16
N ASN A 75 2.50 -4.22 -4.33
CA ASN A 75 2.53 -2.77 -4.52
C ASN A 75 1.82 -2.33 -5.81
N THR A 76 2.05 -3.04 -6.91
CA THR A 76 1.36 -2.77 -8.19
C THR A 76 -0.16 -2.94 -8.04
N SER A 77 -0.63 -3.93 -7.29
CA SER A 77 -2.06 -4.13 -7.07
C SER A 77 -2.73 -2.95 -6.37
N LYS A 78 -2.01 -2.24 -5.48
CA LYS A 78 -2.51 -1.03 -4.81
C LYS A 78 -2.69 0.10 -5.80
N ILE A 79 -1.69 0.33 -6.64
CA ILE A 79 -1.73 1.37 -7.69
C ILE A 79 -2.91 1.12 -8.63
N LEU A 80 -3.10 -0.13 -9.05
CA LEU A 80 -4.19 -0.51 -9.93
C LEU A 80 -5.58 -0.39 -9.28
N ARG A 81 -5.68 -0.70 -7.97
CA ARG A 81 -6.95 -0.60 -7.22
C ARG A 81 -7.31 0.83 -6.84
N GLN A 82 -6.33 1.70 -6.60
CA GLN A 82 -6.55 3.12 -6.30
C GLN A 82 -7.14 3.89 -7.50
N GLY A 83 -6.93 3.44 -8.74
CA GLY A 83 -7.48 4.07 -9.94
C GLY A 83 -8.87 3.58 -10.37
N ALA A 84 -9.42 2.54 -9.72
CA ALA A 84 -10.70 1.96 -10.09
C ALA A 84 -11.84 2.59 -9.28
N PHE A 85 -12.20 3.83 -9.60
CA PHE A 85 -13.46 4.42 -9.13
C PHE A 85 -14.62 3.58 -9.68
N ARG A 86 -15.34 2.87 -8.80
CA ARG A 86 -16.66 2.31 -9.12
C ARG A 86 -17.70 3.33 -8.68
N PRO A 87 -18.45 3.95 -9.60
CA PRO A 87 -19.67 4.64 -9.20
C PRO A 87 -20.64 3.61 -8.60
N LEU A 88 -21.25 3.97 -7.46
CA LEU A 88 -22.39 3.27 -6.87
C LEU A 88 -23.62 3.42 -7.77
#